data_AF-A0AAU9L5H3-F1
#
_entry.id   AF-A0AAU9L5H3-F1
#
_cell.length_a   1.000
_cell.length_b   1.000
_cell.length_c   1.000
_cell.angle_alpha   90.00
_cell.angle_beta   90.00
_cell.angle_gamma   90.00
#
_symmetry.space_group_name_H-M   'P 1'
#
loop_
_entity.id
_entity.type
_entity.pdbx_description
1 polymer ?
#
loop_
_entity_poly.entity_id
_entity_poly.type
_entity_poly.pdbx_seq_one_letter_code
_entity_poly.pdbx_strand_id
1 'polypeptide(L)'
;MANARVKQARHRESLHSPNASETTAVSSPQMQTPESSIFSVLSSQNEHFSDAPSEREAIETALMMRKRTLERAIEKLTLGKLMQKETMPDCDATGRRLTRCHRDYLLQEMEWMAADFNQERKWRLRNAKAMSHSLISHLNRQEARAAREEKSKEVTRRRTAARVGREVKKFWSKIDKIIAFKMKLQVNELRQKQMEKQLIQLVQQTEKYAMALTASFQMERCEEIQNEEEDEDVGFEIELC
;
A
#
# COMPACT_ATOMS: atom_id res chain seq x y z
N MET A 1 -25.41 -13.87 0.95
CA MET A 1 -24.96 -12.47 0.75
C MET A 1 -25.97 -11.50 1.39
N ALA A 2 -26.02 -11.41 2.72
CA ALA A 2 -27.08 -10.68 3.44
C ALA A 2 -26.60 -9.71 4.53
N ASN A 3 -25.31 -9.31 4.52
CA ASN A 3 -24.72 -8.48 5.59
C ASN A 3 -24.08 -7.16 5.08
N ALA A 4 -24.58 -6.60 3.98
CA ALA A 4 -24.11 -5.31 3.45
C ALA A 4 -25.09 -4.14 3.64
N ARG A 5 -26.36 -4.39 3.97
CA ARG A 5 -27.41 -3.35 4.04
C ARG A 5 -27.50 -2.57 5.36
N VAL A 6 -26.94 -3.09 6.46
CA VAL A 6 -27.06 -2.46 7.79
C VAL A 6 -26.02 -1.35 8.03
N LYS A 7 -24.96 -1.25 7.21
CA LYS A 7 -23.89 -0.25 7.39
C LYS A 7 -24.20 1.15 6.85
N GLN A 8 -25.25 1.31 6.03
CA GLN A 8 -25.65 2.62 5.49
C GLN A 8 -26.62 3.40 6.40
N ALA A 9 -27.28 2.74 7.36
CA ALA A 9 -28.24 3.42 8.25
C ALA A 9 -27.57 4.30 9.33
N ARG A 10 -26.40 3.89 9.85
CA ARG A 10 -25.72 4.60 10.95
C ARG A 10 -25.06 5.93 10.56
N HIS A 11 -24.82 6.16 9.27
CA HIS A 11 -24.20 7.42 8.81
C HIS A 11 -25.21 8.54 8.56
N ARG A 12 -26.52 8.25 8.53
CA ARG A 12 -27.56 9.25 8.23
C ARG A 12 -28.20 9.88 9.47
N GLU A 13 -28.04 9.27 10.64
CA GLU A 13 -28.62 9.75 11.91
C GLU A 13 -27.78 10.78 12.66
N SER A 14 -26.56 11.10 12.19
CA SER A 14 -25.65 12.04 12.88
C SER A 14 -25.89 13.52 12.55
N LEU A 15 -26.91 13.88 11.76
CA LEU A 15 -27.15 15.27 11.31
C LEU A 15 -28.61 15.74 11.48
N HIS A 16 -29.29 15.35 12.55
CA HIS A 16 -30.55 16.01 12.91
C HIS A 16 -30.82 16.02 14.41
N SER A 17 -30.97 17.22 14.95
CA SER A 17 -31.46 17.55 16.30
C SER A 17 -32.54 18.65 16.12
N PRO A 18 -33.48 18.86 17.05
CA PRO A 18 -34.89 18.53 16.87
C PRO A 18 -35.77 19.78 16.76
N ASN A 19 -36.99 19.64 16.23
CA ASN A 19 -38.03 20.65 16.46
C ASN A 19 -39.46 20.10 16.36
N ALA A 20 -40.29 20.54 17.32
CA ALA A 20 -41.73 20.74 17.32
C ALA A 20 -42.72 19.57 17.09
N SER A 21 -43.42 19.24 18.19
CA SER A 21 -44.88 19.35 18.42
C SER A 21 -45.95 18.77 17.46
N GLU A 22 -46.90 18.07 18.11
CA GLU A 22 -48.36 18.08 17.93
C GLU A 22 -49.12 17.02 17.06
N THR A 23 -49.93 16.25 17.81
CA THR A 23 -51.37 15.91 17.67
C THR A 23 -51.97 15.18 16.44
N THR A 24 -52.84 14.21 16.80
CA THR A 24 -54.10 13.70 16.19
C THR A 24 -54.07 12.15 16.11
N ALA A 25 -54.81 11.39 16.94
CA ALA A 25 -56.25 11.19 17.12
C ALA A 25 -56.87 10.12 16.18
N VAL A 26 -57.59 9.16 16.80
CA VAL A 26 -58.63 8.25 16.25
C VAL A 26 -58.08 7.06 15.42
N SER A 27 -58.47 5.77 15.56
CA SER A 27 -59.75 5.11 15.89
C SER A 27 -59.54 3.64 16.30
N SER A 28 -60.35 3.16 17.25
CA SER A 28 -60.71 1.74 17.40
C SER A 28 -61.83 1.35 16.42
N PRO A 29 -62.02 0.04 16.15
CA PRO A 29 -63.29 -0.56 16.57
C PRO A 29 -63.17 -1.98 17.17
N GLN A 30 -64.27 -2.34 17.86
CA GLN A 30 -64.55 -3.42 18.79
C GLN A 30 -65.25 -4.63 18.12
N MET A 31 -65.50 -5.68 18.93
CA MET A 31 -66.56 -6.73 18.86
C MET A 31 -66.08 -8.11 18.33
N GLN A 32 -66.49 -9.30 18.79
CA GLN A 32 -67.42 -9.81 19.83
C GLN A 32 -67.22 -11.36 19.94
N THR A 33 -67.61 -11.96 21.08
CA THR A 33 -67.83 -13.41 21.34
C THR A 33 -69.14 -13.93 20.71
N PRO A 34 -69.38 -15.25 20.56
CA PRO A 34 -70.13 -16.07 21.56
C PRO A 34 -69.61 -17.54 21.71
N GLU A 35 -69.69 -18.19 22.89
CA GLU A 35 -70.73 -19.16 23.37
C GLU A 35 -71.04 -20.33 22.42
N SER A 36 -71.34 -21.58 22.79
CA SER A 36 -71.52 -22.38 24.01
C SER A 36 -71.63 -23.85 23.54
N SER A 37 -71.52 -24.86 24.41
CA SER A 37 -72.37 -26.08 24.37
C SER A 37 -71.96 -27.12 25.41
N ILE A 38 -72.90 -27.32 26.33
CA ILE A 38 -72.99 -28.35 27.36
C ILE A 38 -73.48 -29.66 26.70
N PHE A 39 -72.99 -30.83 27.14
CA PHE A 39 -73.85 -32.02 27.27
C PHE A 39 -73.32 -32.96 28.36
N SER A 40 -74.13 -33.12 29.40
CA SER A 40 -74.09 -34.18 30.40
C SER A 40 -74.63 -35.48 29.81
N VAL A 41 -74.03 -36.63 30.14
CA VAL A 41 -74.78 -37.87 30.39
C VAL A 41 -74.14 -38.60 31.56
N LEU A 42 -74.97 -38.79 32.59
CA LEU A 42 -74.78 -39.66 33.76
C LEU A 42 -75.37 -41.04 33.45
N SER A 43 -74.87 -42.07 34.15
CA SER A 43 -75.49 -43.38 34.45
C SER A 43 -74.83 -44.55 33.72
N SER A 44 -74.69 -45.74 34.28
CA SER A 44 -74.82 -46.30 35.64
C SER A 44 -74.67 -47.82 35.42
N GLN A 45 -74.24 -48.53 36.46
CA GLN A 45 -74.42 -49.98 36.67
C GLN A 45 -73.48 -50.88 35.83
N ASN A 46 -72.36 -51.32 36.39
CA ASN A 46 -72.23 -52.39 37.39
C ASN A 46 -72.38 -53.79 36.77
N GLU A 47 -71.25 -54.24 36.21
CA GLU A 47 -70.60 -55.52 36.51
C GLU A 47 -71.45 -56.80 36.43
N HIS A 48 -71.16 -57.60 35.40
CA HIS A 48 -71.20 -59.06 35.52
C HIS A 48 -69.76 -59.57 35.74
N PHE A 49 -69.33 -59.50 37.00
CA PHE A 49 -68.10 -60.08 37.53
C PHE A 49 -68.21 -61.61 37.52
N SER A 50 -67.58 -62.27 36.55
CA SER A 50 -67.08 -63.65 36.73
C SER A 50 -65.97 -64.09 35.76
N ASP A 51 -65.22 -63.13 35.20
CA ASP A 51 -63.82 -63.37 34.76
C ASP A 51 -62.98 -62.06 34.68
N ALA A 52 -63.50 -60.95 35.22
CA ALA A 52 -62.96 -59.59 35.08
C ALA A 52 -61.52 -59.38 35.58
N PRO A 53 -61.00 -60.00 36.65
CA PRO A 53 -59.60 -59.80 37.04
C PRO A 53 -58.63 -60.49 36.07
N SER A 54 -58.98 -61.67 35.55
CA SER A 54 -58.17 -62.43 34.59
C SER A 54 -58.09 -61.72 33.23
N GLU A 55 -59.22 -61.23 32.73
CA GLU A 55 -59.26 -60.46 31.49
C GLU A 55 -58.52 -59.12 31.63
N ARG A 56 -58.62 -58.44 32.79
CA ARG A 56 -57.86 -57.21 33.07
C ARG A 56 -56.35 -57.46 33.08
N GLU A 57 -55.89 -58.53 33.71
CA GLU A 57 -54.48 -58.94 33.69
C GLU A 57 -54.02 -59.34 32.29
N ALA A 58 -54.86 -60.04 31.51
CA ALA A 58 -54.57 -60.37 30.12
C ALA A 58 -54.44 -59.12 29.24
N ILE A 59 -55.31 -58.11 29.44
CA ILE A 59 -55.23 -56.82 28.77
C ILE A 59 -53.97 -56.07 29.21
N GLU A 60 -53.66 -56.03 30.50
CA GLU A 60 -52.47 -55.35 31.02
C GLU A 60 -51.18 -55.99 30.48
N THR A 61 -51.10 -57.31 30.47
CA THR A 61 -49.97 -58.03 29.88
C THR A 61 -49.87 -57.81 28.37
N ALA A 62 -50.99 -57.81 27.63
CA ALA A 62 -51.01 -57.48 26.20
C ALA A 62 -50.55 -56.04 25.91
N LEU A 63 -50.97 -55.07 26.73
CA LEU A 63 -50.54 -53.68 26.65
C LEU A 63 -49.05 -53.52 26.98
N MET A 64 -48.55 -54.23 27.99
CA MET A 64 -47.14 -54.26 28.35
C MET A 64 -46.28 -54.85 27.23
N MET A 65 -46.76 -55.93 26.60
CA MET A 65 -46.11 -56.52 25.44
C MET A 65 -46.08 -55.57 24.25
N ARG A 66 -47.21 -54.87 23.98
CA ARG A 66 -47.31 -53.85 22.93
C ARG A 66 -46.42 -52.63 23.20
N LYS A 67 -46.30 -52.20 24.46
CA LYS A 67 -45.38 -51.14 24.87
C LYS A 67 -43.93 -51.53 24.56
N ARG A 68 -43.52 -52.72 24.96
CA ARG A 68 -42.16 -53.23 24.69
C ARG A 68 -41.85 -53.36 23.21
N THR A 69 -42.81 -53.75 22.37
CA THR A 69 -42.60 -53.82 20.91
C THR A 69 -42.47 -52.43 20.29
N LEU A 70 -43.26 -51.46 20.75
CA LEU A 70 -43.15 -50.06 20.31
C LEU A 70 -41.83 -49.43 20.74
N GLU A 71 -41.38 -49.65 21.98
CA GLU A 71 -40.08 -49.17 22.48
C GLU A 71 -38.92 -49.69 21.61
N ARG A 72 -38.91 -51.01 21.33
CA ARG A 72 -37.91 -51.62 20.42
C ARG A 72 -37.99 -51.09 18.99
N ALA A 73 -39.19 -50.83 18.48
CA ALA A 73 -39.36 -50.26 17.13
C ALA A 73 -38.81 -48.82 17.07
N ILE A 74 -39.08 -48.01 18.10
CA ILE A 74 -38.56 -46.64 18.22
C ILE A 74 -37.03 -46.65 18.31
N GLU A 75 -36.43 -47.49 19.17
CA GLU A 75 -34.97 -47.60 19.29
C GLU A 75 -34.28 -47.97 17.97
N LYS A 76 -34.89 -48.88 17.21
CA LYS A 76 -34.41 -49.27 15.88
C LYS A 76 -34.51 -48.13 14.88
N LEU A 77 -35.59 -47.35 14.92
CA LEU A 77 -35.82 -46.21 14.03
C LEU A 77 -34.91 -45.01 14.38
N THR A 78 -34.61 -44.79 15.66
CA THR A 78 -33.80 -43.65 16.12
C THR A 78 -32.29 -43.92 16.13
N LEU A 79 -31.85 -45.13 15.77
CA LEU A 79 -30.44 -45.55 15.81
C LEU A 79 -29.79 -45.25 17.19
N GLY A 80 -30.55 -45.38 18.28
CA GLY A 80 -30.07 -45.10 19.64
C GLY A 80 -29.89 -43.60 19.97
N LYS A 81 -30.29 -42.67 19.09
CA LYS A 81 -30.32 -41.25 19.42
C LYS A 81 -31.59 -40.94 20.21
N LEU A 82 -31.42 -40.46 21.43
CA LEU A 82 -32.52 -39.99 22.27
C LEU A 82 -33.21 -38.81 21.57
N MET A 83 -34.46 -39.00 21.15
CA MET A 83 -35.29 -37.88 20.69
C MET A 83 -35.39 -36.87 21.83
N GLN A 84 -34.95 -35.63 21.62
CA GLN A 84 -35.11 -34.59 22.62
C GLN A 84 -36.62 -34.45 22.89
N LYS A 85 -37.04 -34.66 24.14
CA LYS A 85 -38.37 -34.23 24.58
C LYS A 85 -38.34 -32.71 24.54
N GLU A 86 -38.76 -32.13 23.42
CA GLU A 86 -39.16 -30.73 23.40
C GLU A 86 -40.31 -30.61 24.39
N THR A 87 -40.01 -30.08 25.58
CA THR A 87 -41.03 -29.60 26.49
C THR A 87 -41.82 -28.56 25.72
N MET A 88 -43.06 -28.88 25.40
CA MET A 88 -43.96 -27.98 24.71
C MET A 88 -43.92 -26.62 25.41
N PRO A 89 -43.69 -25.51 24.68
CA PRO A 89 -43.74 -24.18 25.26
C PRO A 89 -45.13 -24.04 25.90
N ASP A 90 -45.14 -23.75 27.20
CA ASP A 90 -46.34 -23.59 28.03
C ASP A 90 -46.95 -24.87 28.63
N CYS A 91 -46.29 -26.02 28.63
CA CYS A 91 -46.74 -27.18 29.44
C CYS A 91 -45.74 -27.53 30.55
N ASP A 92 -46.23 -27.74 31.78
CA ASP A 92 -45.40 -28.24 32.89
C ASP A 92 -44.99 -29.72 32.66
N ALA A 93 -44.09 -30.25 33.49
CA ALA A 93 -43.65 -31.65 33.42
C ALA A 93 -44.80 -32.68 33.61
N THR A 94 -45.98 -32.20 34.03
CA THR A 94 -47.22 -32.95 34.22
C THR A 94 -48.18 -32.85 33.02
N GLY A 95 -47.83 -32.09 31.97
CA GLY A 95 -48.66 -31.91 30.77
C GLY A 95 -49.80 -30.90 30.91
N ARG A 96 -49.86 -30.14 32.01
CA ARG A 96 -50.82 -29.03 32.19
C ARG A 96 -50.32 -27.78 31.49
N ARG A 97 -51.22 -27.14 30.73
CA ARG A 97 -50.96 -25.84 30.11
C ARG A 97 -50.79 -24.79 31.20
N LEU A 98 -49.58 -24.27 31.34
CA LEU A 98 -49.24 -23.20 32.27
C LEU A 98 -49.76 -21.88 31.70
N THR A 99 -50.85 -21.37 32.27
CA THR A 99 -51.35 -20.03 31.93
C THR A 99 -50.32 -19.00 32.38
N ARG A 100 -49.74 -18.26 31.42
CA ARG A 100 -48.77 -17.19 31.71
C ARG A 100 -49.39 -16.19 32.67
N CYS A 101 -48.78 -16.04 33.84
CA CYS A 101 -49.18 -15.01 34.81
C CYS A 101 -48.38 -13.72 34.55
N HIS A 102 -48.87 -12.57 35.04
CA HIS A 102 -48.21 -11.27 34.81
C HIS A 102 -46.72 -11.27 35.23
N ARG A 103 -46.37 -12.02 36.28
CA ARG A 103 -44.99 -12.22 36.74
C ARG A 103 -44.11 -12.90 35.70
N ASP A 104 -44.63 -13.84 34.92
CA ASP A 104 -43.83 -14.56 33.91
C ASP A 104 -43.40 -13.62 32.79
N TYR A 105 -44.28 -12.69 32.39
CA TYR A 105 -43.93 -11.64 31.43
C TYR A 105 -42.87 -10.70 31.99
N LEU A 106 -42.98 -10.30 33.26
CA LEU A 106 -41.95 -9.47 33.90
C LEU A 106 -40.58 -10.17 33.88
N LEU A 107 -40.52 -11.45 34.25
CA LEU A 107 -39.26 -12.20 34.25
C LEU A 107 -38.66 -12.34 32.85
N GLN A 108 -39.50 -12.55 31.84
CA GLN A 108 -39.08 -12.60 30.43
C GLN A 108 -38.48 -11.25 29.97
N GLU A 109 -39.13 -10.13 30.30
CA GLU A 109 -38.60 -8.80 29.97
C GLU A 109 -37.29 -8.51 30.72
N MET A 110 -37.15 -8.94 31.98
CA MET A 110 -35.90 -8.80 32.74
C MET A 110 -34.77 -9.63 32.15
N GLU A 111 -35.05 -10.86 31.69
CA GLU A 111 -34.08 -11.69 30.98
C GLU A 111 -33.62 -11.01 29.68
N TRP A 112 -34.56 -10.43 28.92
CA TRP A 112 -34.26 -9.73 27.68
C TRP A 112 -33.39 -8.48 27.92
N MET A 113 -33.75 -7.66 28.92
CA MET A 113 -32.93 -6.50 29.33
C MET A 113 -31.54 -6.91 29.83
N ALA A 114 -31.43 -8.01 30.59
CA ALA A 114 -30.14 -8.49 31.06
C ALA A 114 -29.22 -8.91 29.90
N ALA A 115 -29.79 -9.58 28.88
CA ALA A 115 -29.06 -9.93 27.66
C ALA A 115 -28.61 -8.67 26.91
N ASP A 116 -29.48 -7.67 26.78
CA ASP A 116 -29.16 -6.39 26.13
C ASP A 116 -28.03 -5.65 26.85
N PHE A 117 -28.11 -5.49 28.17
CA PHE A 117 -27.03 -4.83 28.94
C PHE A 117 -25.68 -5.56 28.83
N ASN A 118 -25.69 -6.89 28.73
CA ASN A 118 -24.47 -7.66 28.53
C ASN A 118 -23.87 -7.41 27.13
N GLN A 119 -24.72 -7.42 26.09
CA GLN A 119 -24.30 -7.03 24.75
C GLN A 119 -23.83 -5.59 24.72
N GLU A 120 -24.48 -4.72 25.47
CA GLU A 120 -24.14 -3.31 25.61
C GLU A 120 -22.73 -3.12 26.14
N ARG A 121 -22.45 -3.72 27.29
CA ARG A 121 -21.12 -3.72 27.90
C ARG A 121 -20.07 -4.28 26.94
N LYS A 122 -20.37 -5.39 26.26
CA LYS A 122 -19.47 -6.01 25.29
C LYS A 122 -19.19 -5.09 24.09
N TRP A 123 -20.19 -4.43 23.52
CA TRP A 123 -19.97 -3.55 22.36
C TRP A 123 -19.27 -2.26 22.77
N ARG A 124 -19.59 -1.66 23.92
CA ARG A 124 -18.90 -0.49 24.44
C ARG A 124 -17.43 -0.77 24.70
N LEU A 125 -17.10 -1.89 25.35
CA LEU A 125 -15.71 -2.31 25.59
C LEU A 125 -14.95 -2.57 24.29
N ARG A 126 -15.57 -3.27 23.33
CA ARG A 126 -14.96 -3.51 22.01
C ARG A 126 -14.70 -2.19 21.27
N ASN A 127 -15.62 -1.24 21.35
CA ASN A 127 -15.45 0.08 20.73
C ASN A 127 -14.29 0.86 21.37
N ALA A 128 -14.22 0.90 22.70
CA ALA A 128 -13.12 1.54 23.41
C ALA A 128 -11.75 0.94 23.03
N LYS A 129 -11.66 -0.40 22.96
CA LYS A 129 -10.46 -1.10 22.50
C LYS A 129 -10.11 -0.78 21.05
N ALA A 130 -11.09 -0.71 20.16
CA ALA A 130 -10.85 -0.36 18.76
C ALA A 130 -10.28 1.07 18.63
N MET A 131 -10.82 2.02 19.41
CA MET A 131 -10.32 3.39 19.44
C MET A 131 -8.89 3.45 20.00
N SER A 132 -8.60 2.76 21.10
CA SER A 132 -7.25 2.75 21.66
C SER A 132 -6.22 2.15 20.71
N HIS A 133 -6.53 1.03 20.05
CA HIS A 133 -5.67 0.43 19.03
C HIS A 133 -5.48 1.35 17.81
N SER A 134 -6.53 2.07 17.39
CA SER A 134 -6.43 3.05 16.32
C SER A 134 -5.47 4.19 16.68
N LEU A 135 -5.57 4.72 17.91
CA LEU A 135 -4.66 5.77 18.41
C LEU A 135 -3.22 5.28 18.48
N ILE A 136 -2.97 4.10 19.05
CA ILE A 136 -1.63 3.49 19.10
C ILE A 136 -1.08 3.29 17.69
N SER A 137 -1.89 2.76 16.77
CA SER A 137 -1.48 2.59 15.38
C SER A 137 -1.18 3.94 14.69
N HIS A 138 -1.91 5.00 15.02
CA HIS A 138 -1.67 6.32 14.46
C HIS A 138 -0.33 6.89 14.93
N LEU A 139 -0.06 6.81 16.24
CA LEU A 139 1.21 7.27 16.82
C LEU A 139 2.41 6.51 16.24
N ASN A 140 2.33 5.16 16.17
CA ASN A 140 3.38 4.36 15.55
C ASN A 140 3.61 4.73 14.07
N ARG A 141 2.55 5.02 13.31
CA ARG A 141 2.67 5.49 11.92
C ARG A 141 3.27 6.88 11.83
N GLN A 142 2.96 7.76 12.77
CA GLN A 142 3.51 9.11 12.85
C GLN A 142 5.02 9.06 13.14
N GLU A 143 5.45 8.27 14.13
CA GLU A 143 6.86 8.05 14.44
C GLU A 143 7.62 7.44 13.27
N ALA A 144 7.06 6.41 12.62
CA ALA A 144 7.65 5.81 11.43
C ALA A 144 7.79 6.81 10.26
N ARG A 145 6.84 7.73 10.10
CA ARG A 145 6.91 8.80 9.10
C ARG A 145 8.01 9.80 9.45
N ALA A 146 8.08 10.25 10.69
CA ALA A 146 9.13 11.17 11.15
C ALA A 146 10.53 10.56 10.97
N ALA A 147 10.71 9.29 11.31
CA ALA A 147 11.98 8.58 11.11
C ALA A 147 12.36 8.44 9.63
N ARG A 148 11.39 8.22 8.74
CA ARG A 148 11.63 8.19 7.28
C ARG A 148 11.99 9.57 6.72
N GLU A 149 11.35 10.61 7.23
CA GLU A 149 11.63 11.99 6.84
C GLU A 149 13.04 12.42 7.26
N GLU A 150 13.48 12.07 8.46
CA GLU A 150 14.85 12.39 8.89
C GLU A 150 15.88 11.65 8.03
N LYS A 151 15.65 10.37 7.73
CA LYS A 151 16.51 9.61 6.81
C LYS A 151 16.54 10.21 5.42
N SER A 152 15.41 10.68 4.90
CA SER A 152 15.37 11.31 3.57
C SER A 152 16.14 12.63 3.55
N LYS A 153 16.01 13.46 4.60
CA LYS A 153 16.79 14.70 4.80
C LYS A 153 18.29 14.43 4.87
N GLU A 154 18.72 13.39 5.59
CA GLU A 154 20.12 12.99 5.63
C GLU A 154 20.63 12.58 4.24
N VAL A 155 19.85 11.77 3.51
CA VAL A 155 20.21 11.34 2.14
C VAL A 155 20.28 12.53 1.19
N THR A 156 19.37 13.50 1.26
CA THR A 156 19.44 14.70 0.41
C THR A 156 20.67 15.54 0.76
N ARG A 157 20.99 15.73 2.05
CA ARG A 157 22.24 16.39 2.48
C ARG A 157 23.48 15.69 1.90
N ARG A 158 23.55 14.36 1.99
CA ARG A 158 24.65 13.57 1.39
C ARG A 158 24.71 13.71 -0.13
N ARG A 159 23.58 13.71 -0.82
CA ARG A 159 23.51 13.90 -2.28
C ARG A 159 24.03 15.28 -2.69
N THR A 160 23.65 16.32 -1.97
CA THR A 160 24.14 17.68 -2.19
C THR A 160 25.64 17.77 -1.96
N ALA A 161 26.15 17.23 -0.84
CA ALA A 161 27.58 17.19 -0.57
C ALA A 161 28.36 16.42 -1.66
N ALA A 162 27.86 15.25 -2.09
CA ALA A 162 28.47 14.48 -3.18
C ALA A 162 28.43 15.21 -4.53
N ARG A 163 27.37 15.97 -4.80
CA ARG A 163 27.28 16.83 -5.98
C ARG A 163 28.36 17.90 -5.97
N VAL A 164 28.49 18.63 -4.86
CA VAL A 164 29.53 19.65 -4.68
C VAL A 164 30.92 19.03 -4.84
N GLY A 165 31.17 17.86 -4.22
CA GLY A 165 32.43 17.14 -4.38
C GLY A 165 32.76 16.79 -5.84
N ARG A 166 31.76 16.41 -6.65
CA ARG A 166 31.94 16.19 -8.09
C ARG A 166 32.24 17.49 -8.84
N GLU A 167 31.60 18.60 -8.48
CA GLU A 167 31.84 19.91 -9.09
C GLU A 167 33.27 20.40 -8.79
N VAL A 168 33.73 20.26 -7.54
CA VAL A 168 35.12 20.55 -7.13
C VAL A 168 36.11 19.69 -7.90
N LYS A 169 35.86 18.38 -8.03
CA LYS A 169 36.73 17.50 -8.83
C LYS A 169 36.81 17.95 -10.29
N LYS A 170 35.67 18.30 -10.91
CA LYS A 170 35.62 18.82 -12.29
C LYS A 170 36.38 20.14 -12.42
N PHE A 171 36.29 21.03 -11.44
CA PHE A 171 37.04 22.28 -11.42
C PHE A 171 38.55 22.00 -11.47
N TRP A 172 39.06 21.15 -10.58
CA TRP A 172 40.48 20.81 -10.56
C TRP A 172 40.94 20.13 -11.85
N SER A 173 40.17 19.18 -12.39
CA SER A 173 40.48 18.60 -13.70
C SER A 173 40.48 19.63 -14.85
N LYS A 174 39.72 20.73 -14.74
CA LYS A 174 39.76 21.82 -15.71
C LYS A 174 41.04 22.65 -15.53
N ILE A 175 41.45 22.93 -14.29
CA ILE A 175 42.71 23.60 -13.99
C ILE A 175 43.91 22.78 -14.50
N ASP A 176 43.92 21.47 -14.25
CA ASP A 176 44.99 20.57 -14.73
C ASP A 176 45.14 20.65 -16.26
N LYS A 177 44.03 20.69 -17.00
CA LYS A 177 44.05 20.87 -18.46
C LYS A 177 44.64 22.20 -18.88
N ILE A 178 44.35 23.27 -18.16
CA ILE A 178 44.91 24.61 -18.44
C ILE A 178 46.42 24.61 -18.20
N ILE A 179 46.88 24.01 -17.10
CA ILE A 179 48.30 23.88 -16.79
C ILE A 179 49.01 23.06 -17.88
N ALA A 180 48.46 21.91 -18.24
CA ALA A 180 49.00 21.06 -19.31
C ALA A 180 49.09 21.81 -20.65
N PHE A 181 48.07 22.61 -21.00
CA PHE A 181 48.11 23.45 -22.19
C PHE A 181 49.20 24.52 -22.10
N LYS A 182 49.33 25.22 -20.97
CA LYS A 182 50.37 26.23 -20.76
C LYS A 182 51.77 25.63 -20.89
N MET A 183 52.00 24.46 -20.31
CA MET A 183 53.28 23.76 -20.44
C MET A 183 53.57 23.36 -21.90
N LYS A 184 52.56 22.82 -22.60
CA LYS A 184 52.69 22.49 -24.03
C LYS A 184 52.99 23.72 -24.88
N LEU A 185 52.36 24.86 -24.58
CA LEU A 185 52.59 26.12 -25.27
C LEU A 185 54.04 26.59 -25.08
N GLN A 186 54.54 26.58 -23.85
CA GLN A 186 55.94 26.96 -23.56
C GLN A 186 56.95 26.08 -24.29
N VAL A 187 56.73 24.76 -24.35
CA VAL A 187 57.59 23.84 -25.10
C VAL A 187 57.54 24.14 -26.60
N ASN A 188 56.35 24.39 -27.14
CA ASN A 188 56.17 24.74 -28.55
C ASN A 188 56.86 26.05 -28.90
N GLU A 189 56.75 27.08 -28.06
CA GLU A 189 57.45 28.36 -28.24
C GLU A 189 58.96 28.18 -28.25
N LEU A 190 59.51 27.37 -27.34
CA LEU A 190 60.93 27.07 -27.30
C LEU A 190 61.40 26.35 -28.58
N ARG A 191 60.62 25.36 -29.03
CA ARG A 191 60.88 24.61 -30.26
C ARG A 191 60.80 25.51 -31.50
N GLN A 192 59.82 26.41 -31.55
CA GLN A 192 59.65 27.36 -32.64
C GLN A 192 60.84 28.33 -32.70
N LYS A 193 61.26 28.89 -31.55
CA LYS A 193 62.45 29.75 -31.47
C LYS A 193 63.73 29.02 -31.91
N GLN A 194 63.87 27.74 -31.58
CA GLN A 194 64.99 26.94 -32.04
C GLN A 194 64.95 26.75 -33.57
N MET A 195 63.79 26.41 -34.12
CA MET A 195 63.60 26.26 -35.56
C MET A 195 63.83 27.59 -36.31
N GLU A 196 63.36 28.70 -35.76
CA GLU A 196 63.59 30.05 -36.28
C GLU A 196 65.08 30.40 -36.32
N LYS A 197 65.84 30.07 -35.27
CA LYS A 197 67.31 30.23 -35.29
C LYS A 197 67.95 29.40 -36.39
N GLN A 198 67.53 28.15 -36.56
CA GLN A 198 68.03 27.28 -37.63
C GLN A 198 67.68 27.84 -39.02
N LEU A 199 66.49 28.39 -39.19
CA LEU A 199 66.07 29.03 -40.44
C LEU A 199 66.90 30.27 -40.77
N ILE A 200 67.10 31.16 -39.79
CA ILE A 200 67.93 32.36 -39.96
C ILE A 200 69.36 31.98 -40.36
N GLN A 201 69.93 30.95 -39.73
CA GLN A 201 71.26 30.45 -40.10
C GLN A 201 71.32 29.97 -41.54
N LEU A 202 70.32 29.24 -42.01
CA LEU A 202 70.26 28.75 -43.38
C LEU A 202 70.12 29.91 -44.38
N VAL A 203 69.26 30.89 -44.09
CA VAL A 203 69.08 32.08 -44.93
C VAL A 203 70.38 32.87 -45.03
N GLN A 204 71.06 33.12 -43.91
CA GLN A 204 72.37 33.79 -43.89
C GLN A 204 73.43 33.04 -44.70
N GLN A 205 73.42 31.70 -44.67
CA GLN A 205 74.30 30.91 -45.54
C GLN A 205 73.96 31.12 -47.01
N THR A 206 72.68 31.08 -47.38
CA THR A 206 72.26 31.30 -48.78
C THR A 206 72.54 32.72 -49.28
N GLU A 207 72.39 33.74 -48.43
CA GLU A 207 72.75 35.13 -48.75
C GLU A 207 74.24 35.25 -49.05
N LYS A 208 75.11 34.63 -48.21
CA LYS A 208 76.56 34.62 -48.44
C LYS A 208 76.93 33.94 -49.76
N TYR A 209 76.31 32.81 -50.09
CA TYR A 209 76.56 32.14 -51.37
C TYR A 209 76.06 32.97 -52.56
N ALA A 210 74.88 33.59 -52.47
CA ALA A 210 74.35 34.46 -53.52
C ALA A 210 75.22 35.72 -53.73
N MET A 211 75.72 36.32 -52.65
CA MET A 211 76.66 37.44 -52.70
C MET A 211 77.99 37.03 -53.34
N ALA A 212 78.56 35.88 -52.94
CA ALA A 212 79.79 35.38 -53.54
C ALA A 212 79.63 35.11 -55.05
N LEU A 213 78.48 34.56 -55.47
CA LEU A 213 78.17 34.31 -56.87
C LEU A 213 77.96 35.62 -57.66
N THR A 214 77.30 36.60 -57.06
CA THR A 214 77.13 37.92 -57.70
C THR A 214 78.48 38.64 -57.82
N ALA A 215 79.34 38.53 -56.81
CA ALA A 215 80.69 39.06 -56.83
C ALA A 215 81.54 38.38 -57.92
N SER A 216 81.43 37.05 -58.12
CA SER A 216 82.13 36.38 -59.22
C SER A 216 81.64 36.87 -60.59
N PHE A 217 80.33 37.07 -60.79
CA PHE A 217 79.80 37.65 -62.02
C PHE A 217 80.13 39.14 -62.21
N GLN A 218 80.42 39.87 -61.14
CA GLN A 218 80.93 41.26 -61.21
C GLN A 218 82.42 41.28 -61.50
N MET A 219 83.20 40.34 -60.94
CA MET A 219 84.62 40.15 -61.28
C MET A 219 84.78 39.76 -62.75
N GLU A 220 84.04 38.77 -63.26
CA GLU A 220 84.06 38.43 -64.70
C GLU A 220 83.73 39.64 -65.58
N ARG A 221 82.76 40.46 -65.19
CA ARG A 221 82.40 41.67 -65.93
C ARG A 221 83.43 42.80 -65.81
N CYS A 222 84.09 42.92 -64.66
CA CYS A 222 85.20 43.86 -64.48
C CYS A 222 86.45 43.40 -65.23
N GLU A 223 86.69 42.10 -65.35
CA GLU A 223 87.74 41.52 -66.18
C GLU A 223 87.42 41.68 -67.67
N GLU A 224 86.17 41.55 -68.10
CA GLU A 224 85.73 41.91 -69.47
C GLU A 224 85.95 43.40 -69.77
N ILE A 225 85.61 44.30 -68.84
CA ILE A 225 85.83 45.74 -69.00
C ILE A 225 87.33 46.08 -68.99
N GLN A 226 88.15 45.43 -68.14
CA GLN A 226 89.60 45.64 -68.11
C GLN A 226 90.29 45.09 -69.36
N ASN A 227 89.84 43.97 -69.93
CA ASN A 227 90.36 43.47 -71.20
C ASN A 227 89.94 44.39 -72.37
N GLU A 228 88.74 44.99 -72.35
CA GLU A 228 88.35 46.01 -73.32
C GLU A 228 89.14 47.34 -73.16
N GLU A 229 89.52 47.73 -71.93
CA GLU A 229 90.34 48.93 -71.67
C GLU A 229 91.84 48.72 -71.95
N GLU A 230 92.39 47.53 -71.68
CA GLU A 230 93.78 47.17 -72.04
C GLU A 230 93.96 47.02 -73.57
N ASP A 231 92.95 46.55 -74.31
CA ASP A 231 92.97 46.55 -75.78
C ASP A 231 92.89 47.98 -76.37
N GLU A 232 92.37 48.98 -75.64
CA GLU A 232 92.43 50.40 -76.04
C GLU A 232 93.75 51.09 -75.63
N ASP A 233 94.41 50.69 -74.53
CA ASP A 233 95.65 51.34 -74.03
C ASP A 233 96.94 50.82 -74.74
N VAL A 234 96.96 49.55 -75.19
CA VAL A 234 98.06 49.03 -76.04
C VAL A 234 98.04 49.65 -77.46
N GLY A 235 96.93 50.28 -77.86
CA GLY A 235 96.80 51.03 -79.10
C GLY A 235 97.44 52.42 -79.11
N PHE A 236 97.75 53.02 -77.95
CA PHE A 236 98.24 54.40 -77.86
C PHE A 236 99.76 54.53 -77.62
N GLU A 237 100.43 53.44 -77.19
CA GLU A 237 101.87 53.47 -76.86
C GLU A 237 102.83 53.15 -78.04
N ILE A 238 102.33 52.90 -79.25
CA ILE A 238 103.16 52.58 -80.44
C ILE A 238 103.44 53.80 -81.36
N GLU A 239 102.85 54.98 -81.10
CA GLU A 239 102.99 56.15 -82.00
C GLU A 239 103.86 57.28 -81.43
N LEU A 240 105.02 56.98 -80.85
CA LEU A 240 106.05 57.99 -80.54
C LEU A 240 107.48 57.40 -80.53
N CYS A 241 108.02 57.13 -81.73
CA CYS A 241 109.45 57.24 -82.02
C CYS A 241 109.72 57.26 -83.52
#